data_AF-A0A3D3X9Z0-F1
#
_entry.id   AF-A0A3D3X9Z0-F1
#
_cell.length_a   1.000
_cell.length_b   1.000
_cell.length_c   1.000
_cell.angle_alpha   90.00
_cell.angle_beta   90.00
_cell.angle_gamma   90.00
#
_symmetry.space_group_name_H-M   'P 1'
#
loop_
_entity.id
_entity.type
_entity.pdbx_description
1 polymer ?
#
loop_
_entity_poly.entity_id
_entity_poly.type
_entity_poly.pdbx_seq_one_letter_code
_entity_poly.pdbx_strand_id
1 'polypeptide(L)'
;MRISTNIPSQTTLRHTDNRMNEVNKSIRQMSSGYLHNSAADSPGEVYLADILKNLYSGMNQTYKNNEQSASLFQTAEGGLAEVVGVLTELKQLAVHAANEAANDKLMVDADQLEIEQKLQTLDSIARNTSFGSIKLLDGSMG
;
A
#
# COMPACT_ATOMS: atom_id res chain seq x y z
N MET A 1 -19.54 65.45 -36.31
CA MET A 1 -19.05 64.56 -35.22
C MET A 1 -17.90 63.66 -35.70
N ARG A 2 -16.66 64.18 -35.78
CA ARG A 2 -15.45 63.36 -36.10
C ARG A 2 -14.22 63.75 -35.24
N ILE A 3 -14.44 64.43 -34.11
CA ILE A 3 -13.35 64.95 -33.24
C ILE A 3 -13.40 64.32 -31.83
N SER A 4 -14.54 63.80 -31.37
CA SER A 4 -14.67 63.27 -29.99
C SER A 4 -14.48 61.75 -29.87
N THR A 5 -14.54 60.99 -30.96
CA THR A 5 -14.45 59.51 -30.92
C THR A 5 -13.72 58.99 -32.14
N ASN A 6 -12.57 58.34 -31.92
CA ASN A 6 -11.78 57.69 -32.97
C ASN A 6 -12.14 56.20 -33.03
N ILE A 7 -13.14 55.87 -33.85
CA ILE A 7 -13.66 54.50 -33.98
C ILE A 7 -12.58 53.51 -34.46
N PRO A 8 -11.73 53.80 -35.48
CA PRO A 8 -10.62 52.92 -35.85
C PRO A 8 -9.63 52.64 -34.71
N SER A 9 -9.27 53.66 -33.94
CA SER A 9 -8.40 53.48 -32.76
C SER A 9 -9.06 52.63 -31.69
N GLN A 10 -10.36 52.84 -31.44
CA GLN A 10 -11.11 52.05 -30.47
C GLN A 10 -11.26 50.58 -30.89
N THR A 11 -11.43 50.30 -32.19
CA THR A 11 -11.42 48.92 -32.71
C THR A 11 -10.05 48.28 -32.59
N THR A 12 -8.98 49.00 -32.91
CA THR A 12 -7.60 48.50 -32.74
C THR A 12 -7.31 48.17 -31.28
N LEU A 13 -7.70 49.04 -30.34
CA LEU A 13 -7.57 48.78 -28.89
C LEU A 13 -8.29 47.49 -28.47
N ARG A 14 -9.55 47.28 -28.89
CA ARG A 14 -10.27 46.03 -28.59
C ARG A 14 -9.57 44.80 -29.16
N HIS A 15 -9.01 44.89 -30.37
CA HIS A 15 -8.27 43.77 -30.97
C HIS A 15 -6.96 43.50 -30.20
N THR A 16 -6.23 44.53 -29.81
CA THR A 16 -5.01 44.40 -28.99
C THR A 16 -5.33 43.80 -27.63
N ASP A 17 -6.40 44.23 -26.96
CA ASP A 17 -6.83 43.66 -25.68
C ASP A 17 -7.18 42.17 -25.81
N ASN A 18 -7.91 41.79 -26.87
CA ASN A 18 -8.20 40.38 -27.14
C ASN A 18 -6.94 39.55 -27.38
N ARG A 19 -5.96 40.08 -28.15
CA ARG A 19 -4.67 39.41 -28.36
C ARG A 19 -3.85 39.29 -27.08
N MET A 20 -3.87 40.33 -26.24
CA MET A 20 -3.19 40.30 -24.96
C MET A 20 -3.82 39.25 -24.02
N ASN A 21 -5.14 39.08 -24.04
CA ASN A 21 -5.83 38.03 -23.30
C ASN A 21 -5.46 36.62 -23.78
N GLU A 22 -5.35 36.40 -25.10
CA GLU A 22 -4.89 35.14 -25.68
C GLU A 22 -3.45 34.81 -25.26
N VAL A 23 -2.53 35.77 -25.35
CA VAL A 23 -1.13 35.60 -24.92
C VAL A 23 -1.05 35.27 -23.43
N ASN A 24 -1.81 35.97 -22.59
CA ASN A 24 -1.88 35.68 -21.15
C ASN A 24 -2.44 34.27 -20.86
N LYS A 25 -3.38 33.78 -21.68
CA LYS A 25 -3.87 32.39 -21.58
C LYS A 25 -2.77 31.38 -21.93
N SER A 26 -2.05 31.57 -23.03
CA SER A 26 -0.93 30.71 -23.43
C SER A 26 0.19 30.70 -22.39
N ILE A 27 0.52 31.86 -21.80
CA ILE A 27 1.51 31.95 -20.71
C ILE A 27 1.04 31.15 -19.48
N ARG A 28 -0.25 31.25 -19.11
CA ARG A 28 -0.81 30.47 -17.99
C ARG A 28 -0.80 28.96 -18.25
N GLN A 29 -1.10 28.53 -19.48
CA GLN A 29 -1.02 27.12 -19.87
C GLN A 29 0.44 26.64 -19.84
N MET A 30 1.37 27.41 -20.38
CA MET A 30 2.79 27.06 -20.37
C MET A 30 3.37 27.02 -18.95
N SER A 31 2.97 27.95 -18.07
CA SER A 31 3.45 28.00 -16.69
C SER A 31 2.85 26.91 -15.80
N SER A 32 1.65 26.41 -16.11
CA SER A 32 1.00 25.35 -15.34
C SER A 32 1.23 23.96 -15.89
N GLY A 33 1.59 23.86 -17.17
CA GLY A 33 1.68 22.59 -17.90
C GLY A 33 0.32 21.99 -18.27
N TYR A 34 -0.81 22.63 -17.92
CA TYR A 34 -2.15 22.16 -18.22
C TYR A 34 -2.77 22.96 -19.38
N LEU A 35 -3.33 22.25 -20.36
CA LEU A 35 -4.06 22.86 -21.48
C LEU A 35 -5.35 23.56 -21.02
N HIS A 36 -6.09 22.96 -20.08
CA HIS A 36 -7.31 23.53 -19.52
C HIS A 36 -7.12 23.77 -18.03
N ASN A 37 -6.97 25.04 -17.65
CA ASN A 37 -6.54 25.42 -16.30
C ASN A 37 -7.68 26.02 -15.46
N SER A 38 -8.84 26.28 -16.07
CA SER A 38 -10.03 26.83 -15.42
C SER A 38 -11.29 26.15 -15.91
N ALA A 39 -12.24 25.90 -15.00
CA ALA A 39 -13.58 25.44 -15.34
C ALA A 39 -14.32 26.42 -16.28
N ALA A 40 -13.89 27.69 -16.35
CA ALA A 40 -14.42 28.66 -17.30
C ALA A 40 -13.96 28.42 -18.75
N ASP A 41 -12.82 27.75 -18.95
CA ASP A 41 -12.28 27.47 -20.30
C ASP A 41 -12.88 26.19 -20.90
N SER A 42 -12.99 25.11 -20.10
CA SER A 42 -13.58 23.81 -20.52
C SER A 42 -14.17 23.05 -19.32
N PRO A 43 -15.42 23.29 -18.90
CA PRO A 43 -15.99 22.70 -17.68
C PRO A 43 -15.99 21.16 -17.67
N GLY A 44 -16.31 20.54 -18.80
CA GLY A 44 -16.40 19.07 -18.91
C GLY A 44 -15.04 18.37 -18.84
N GLU A 45 -14.01 18.96 -19.45
CA GLU A 45 -12.66 18.37 -19.45
C GLU A 45 -11.97 18.52 -18.09
N VAL A 46 -12.15 19.68 -17.43
CA VAL A 46 -11.66 19.88 -16.06
C VAL A 46 -12.37 18.93 -15.10
N TYR A 47 -13.69 18.74 -15.24
CA TYR A 47 -14.44 17.78 -14.42
C TYR A 47 -13.97 16.34 -14.60
N LEU A 48 -13.74 15.90 -15.84
CA LEU A 48 -13.19 14.57 -16.11
C LEU A 48 -11.76 14.42 -15.54
N ALA A 49 -10.92 15.45 -15.70
CA ALA A 49 -9.57 15.45 -15.15
C ALA A 49 -9.58 15.33 -13.61
N ASP A 50 -10.52 16.00 -12.93
CA ASP A 50 -10.70 15.89 -11.48
C ASP A 50 -11.15 14.49 -11.07
N ILE A 51 -12.08 13.86 -11.82
CA ILE A 51 -12.46 12.46 -11.59
C ILE A 51 -11.25 11.55 -11.73
N LEU A 52 -10.47 11.69 -12.79
CA LEU A 52 -9.29 10.86 -13.03
C LEU A 52 -8.23 11.07 -11.95
N LYS A 53 -8.04 12.31 -11.48
CA LYS A 53 -7.13 12.63 -10.37
C LYS A 53 -7.60 11.99 -9.06
N ASN A 54 -8.90 12.03 -8.77
CA ASN A 54 -9.48 11.37 -7.60
C ASN A 54 -9.32 9.85 -7.68
N LEU A 55 -9.61 9.27 -8.85
CA LEU A 55 -9.40 7.84 -9.09
C LEU A 55 -7.93 7.46 -8.91
N TYR A 56 -7.00 8.24 -9.49
CA TYR A 56 -5.57 8.02 -9.34
C TYR A 56 -5.12 8.07 -7.88
N SER A 57 -5.59 9.05 -7.12
CA SER A 57 -5.33 9.13 -5.68
C SER A 57 -5.89 7.92 -4.93
N GLY A 58 -7.10 7.48 -5.27
CA GLY A 58 -7.72 6.27 -4.71
C GLY A 58 -6.91 5.01 -5.03
N MET A 59 -6.52 4.82 -6.30
CA MET A 59 -5.68 3.70 -6.74
C MET A 59 -4.31 3.70 -6.05
N ASN A 60 -3.70 4.86 -5.88
CA ASN A 60 -2.42 4.98 -5.18
C ASN A 60 -2.55 4.56 -3.70
N GLN A 61 -3.66 4.90 -3.04
CA GLN A 61 -3.91 4.41 -1.69
C GLN A 61 -4.17 2.90 -1.67
N THR A 62 -4.93 2.36 -2.62
CA THR A 62 -5.14 0.91 -2.76
C THR A 62 -3.82 0.17 -2.98
N TYR A 63 -2.92 0.72 -3.79
CA TYR A 63 -1.59 0.15 -4.01
C TYR A 63 -0.80 0.06 -2.70
N LYS A 64 -0.75 1.14 -1.93
CA LYS A 64 -0.11 1.15 -0.61
C LYS A 64 -0.74 0.15 0.36
N ASN A 65 -2.07 0.04 0.37
CA ASN A 65 -2.77 -0.93 1.22
C ASN A 65 -2.44 -2.39 0.82
N ASN A 66 -2.32 -2.66 -0.49
CA ASN A 66 -1.92 -3.97 -0.99
C ASN A 66 -0.47 -4.30 -0.62
N GLU A 67 0.45 -3.33 -0.70
CA GLU A 67 1.84 -3.50 -0.29
C GLU A 67 1.97 -3.81 1.21
N GLN A 68 1.19 -3.11 2.05
CA GLN A 68 1.10 -3.40 3.48
C GLN A 68 0.53 -4.80 3.74
N SER A 69 -0.51 -5.19 2.99
CA SER A 69 -1.10 -6.54 3.10
C SER A 69 -0.09 -7.61 2.69
N ALA A 70 0.68 -7.40 1.62
CA ALA A 70 1.73 -8.31 1.20
C ALA A 70 2.84 -8.45 2.25
N SER A 71 3.25 -7.34 2.85
CA SER A 71 4.24 -7.35 3.95
C SER A 71 3.72 -8.08 5.20
N LEU A 72 2.44 -7.92 5.51
CA LEU A 72 1.77 -8.68 6.56
C LEU A 72 1.79 -10.18 6.26
N PHE A 73 1.40 -10.58 5.05
CA PHE A 73 1.45 -11.99 4.63
C PHE A 73 2.86 -12.57 4.68
N GLN A 74 3.87 -11.83 4.24
CA GLN A 74 5.27 -12.27 4.32
C GLN A 74 5.74 -12.47 5.76
N THR A 75 5.32 -11.60 6.68
CA THR A 75 5.63 -11.74 8.11
C THR A 75 4.93 -12.97 8.70
N ALA A 76 3.67 -13.20 8.33
CA ALA A 76 2.93 -14.39 8.74
C ALA A 76 3.57 -15.67 8.18
N GLU A 77 3.97 -15.67 6.90
CA GLU A 77 4.64 -16.80 6.24
C GLU A 77 5.97 -17.13 6.91
N GLY A 78 6.77 -16.11 7.26
CA GLY A 78 8.02 -16.31 8.00
C GLY A 78 7.80 -16.97 9.36
N GLY A 79 6.81 -16.50 10.13
CA GLY A 79 6.45 -17.12 11.41
C GLY A 79 5.91 -18.55 11.25
N LEU A 80 5.08 -18.80 10.24
CA LEU A 80 4.58 -20.14 9.93
C LEU A 80 5.70 -21.10 9.50
N ALA A 81 6.69 -20.63 8.74
CA ALA A 81 7.85 -21.43 8.36
C ALA A 81 8.64 -21.89 9.60
N GLU A 82 8.78 -21.03 10.60
CA GLU A 82 9.40 -21.39 11.89
C GLU A 82 8.57 -22.44 12.65
N VAL A 83 7.24 -22.27 12.71
CA VAL A 83 6.31 -23.26 13.30
C VAL A 83 6.43 -24.62 12.61
N VAL A 84 6.47 -24.66 11.27
CA VAL A 84 6.65 -25.91 10.50
C VAL A 84 7.99 -26.58 10.80
N GLY A 85 9.05 -25.80 10.99
CA GLY A 85 10.36 -26.30 11.42
C GLY A 85 10.29 -27.00 12.77
N VAL A 86 9.71 -26.33 13.78
CA VAL A 86 9.54 -26.90 15.13
C VAL A 86 8.67 -28.16 15.11
N LEU A 87 7.58 -28.18 14.33
CA LEU A 87 6.72 -29.36 14.18
C LEU A 87 7.46 -30.54 13.54
N THR A 88 8.39 -30.28 12.63
CA THR A 88 9.21 -31.33 12.00
C THR A 88 10.17 -31.95 13.01
N GLU A 89 10.81 -31.12 13.85
CA GLU A 89 11.68 -31.60 14.94
C GLU A 89 10.87 -32.39 15.99
N LEU A 90 9.68 -31.89 16.38
CA LEU A 90 8.77 -32.61 17.28
C LEU A 90 8.38 -33.98 16.74
N LYS A 91 8.10 -34.09 15.43
CA LYS A 91 7.83 -35.38 14.79
C LYS A 91 9.04 -36.31 14.85
N GLN A 92 10.26 -35.79 14.65
CA GLN A 92 11.47 -36.59 14.75
C GLN A 92 11.66 -37.13 16.17
N LEU A 93 11.47 -36.29 17.20
CA LEU A 93 11.50 -36.71 18.59
C LEU A 93 10.41 -37.75 18.91
N ALA A 94 9.19 -37.56 18.41
CA ALA A 94 8.11 -38.52 18.63
C ALA A 94 8.42 -39.90 18.02
N VAL A 95 9.02 -39.94 16.83
CA VAL A 95 9.46 -41.19 16.19
C VAL A 95 10.65 -41.80 16.94
N HIS A 96 11.57 -40.98 17.44
CA HIS A 96 12.68 -41.42 18.27
C HIS A 96 12.20 -42.07 19.57
N ALA A 97 11.33 -41.38 20.32
CA ALA A 97 10.72 -41.89 21.55
C ALA A 97 9.90 -43.18 21.33
N ALA A 98 9.24 -43.32 20.17
CA ALA A 98 8.50 -44.53 19.79
C ALA A 98 9.40 -45.73 19.46
N ASN A 99 10.71 -45.54 19.31
CA ASN A 99 11.67 -46.63 19.07
C ASN A 99 12.06 -47.32 20.40
N GLU A 100 11.14 -48.11 20.94
CA GLU A 100 11.28 -48.85 22.21
C GLU A 100 12.44 -49.86 22.23
N ALA A 101 12.94 -50.27 21.06
CA ALA A 101 14.04 -51.24 20.97
C ALA A 101 15.41 -50.62 21.26
N ALA A 102 15.55 -49.29 21.14
CA ALA A 102 16.80 -48.57 21.31
C ALA A 102 16.81 -47.63 22.53
N ASN A 103 15.64 -47.27 23.06
CA ASN A 103 15.52 -46.23 24.09
C ASN A 103 15.36 -46.81 25.51
N ASP A 104 16.18 -46.28 26.42
CA ASP A 104 16.07 -46.53 27.86
C ASP A 104 15.06 -45.54 28.49
N LYS A 105 14.50 -45.84 29.67
CA LYS A 105 13.50 -44.97 30.34
C LYS A 105 13.98 -43.52 30.51
N LEU A 106 15.27 -43.35 30.78
CA LEU A 106 15.91 -42.05 30.96
C LEU A 106 15.99 -41.23 29.67
N MET A 107 16.09 -41.90 28.50
CA MET A 107 16.06 -41.22 27.20
C MET A 107 14.63 -40.79 26.84
N VAL A 108 13.63 -41.62 27.12
CA VAL A 108 12.22 -41.26 26.89
C VAL A 108 11.81 -40.05 27.74
N ASP A 109 12.23 -39.99 29.00
CA ASP A 109 11.98 -38.82 29.87
C ASP A 109 12.71 -37.55 29.37
N ALA A 110 13.92 -37.69 28.80
CA ALA A 110 14.65 -36.57 28.20
C ALA A 110 13.96 -36.06 26.93
N ASP A 111 13.53 -36.95 26.04
CA ASP A 111 12.78 -36.62 24.82
C ASP A 111 11.48 -35.90 25.17
N GLN A 112 10.77 -36.33 26.23
CA GLN A 112 9.55 -35.67 26.69
C GLN A 112 9.81 -34.23 27.17
N LEU A 113 10.92 -34.00 27.88
CA LEU A 113 11.30 -32.66 28.34
C LEU A 113 11.64 -31.73 27.16
N GLU A 114 12.31 -32.26 26.14
CA GLU A 114 12.58 -31.50 24.91
C GLU A 114 11.30 -31.20 24.12
N ILE A 115 10.35 -32.15 24.03
CA ILE A 115 9.02 -31.90 23.45
C ILE A 115 8.31 -30.74 24.15
N GLU A 116 8.31 -30.71 25.49
CA GLU A 116 7.69 -29.61 26.25
C GLU A 116 8.34 -28.25 25.97
N GLN A 117 9.68 -28.20 25.87
CA GLN A 117 10.39 -26.97 25.51
C GLN A 117 10.04 -26.49 24.09
N LYS A 118 9.95 -27.42 23.13
CA LYS A 118 9.56 -27.11 21.75
C LYS A 118 8.11 -26.60 21.66
N LEU A 119 7.20 -27.18 22.44
CA LEU A 119 5.82 -26.70 22.56
C LEU A 119 5.76 -25.28 23.14
N GLN A 120 6.52 -24.99 24.20
CA GLN A 120 6.62 -23.62 24.73
C GLN A 120 7.20 -22.63 23.71
N THR A 121 8.17 -23.08 22.92
CA THR A 121 8.76 -22.26 21.85
C THR A 121 7.72 -21.95 20.77
N LEU A 122 6.92 -22.94 20.38
CA LEU A 122 5.82 -22.77 19.41
C LEU A 122 4.78 -21.76 19.89
N ASP A 123 4.37 -21.84 21.16
CA ASP A 123 3.48 -20.84 21.79
C ASP A 123 4.11 -19.43 21.79
N SER A 124 5.41 -19.34 22.01
CA SER A 124 6.15 -18.07 21.99
C SER A 124 6.21 -17.48 20.59
N ILE A 125 6.46 -18.29 19.56
CA ILE A 125 6.44 -17.86 18.15
C ILE A 125 5.04 -17.33 17.82
N ALA A 126 3.99 -18.09 18.12
CA ALA A 126 2.61 -17.69 17.84
C ALA A 126 2.24 -16.35 18.52
N ARG A 127 2.70 -16.11 19.75
CA ARG A 127 2.47 -14.86 20.50
C ARG A 127 3.35 -13.71 20.04
N ASN A 128 4.54 -13.95 19.51
CA ASN A 128 5.48 -12.91 19.15
C ASN A 128 5.36 -12.49 17.67
N THR A 129 4.91 -13.37 16.77
CA THR A 129 4.65 -13.03 15.37
C THR A 129 3.53 -11.99 15.27
N SER A 130 3.93 -10.75 14.97
CA SER A 130 3.04 -9.60 14.90
C SER A 130 3.45 -8.63 13.81
N PHE A 131 2.45 -7.98 13.21
CA PHE A 131 2.65 -6.88 12.27
C PHE A 131 2.02 -5.62 12.86
N GLY A 132 2.87 -4.67 13.28
CA GLY A 132 2.41 -3.51 14.05
C GLY A 132 1.77 -3.94 15.37
N SER A 133 0.47 -3.67 15.52
CA SER A 133 -0.30 -4.05 16.72
C SER A 133 -1.12 -5.33 16.55
N ILE A 134 -1.06 -5.96 15.37
CA ILE A 134 -1.90 -7.12 15.04
C ILE A 134 -1.09 -8.40 15.26
N LYS A 135 -1.64 -9.33 16.03
CA LYS A 135 -1.11 -10.70 16.17
C LYS A 135 -1.58 -11.51 14.98
N LEU A 136 -0.67 -12.28 14.37
CA LEU A 136 -0.93 -12.94 13.09
C LEU A 136 -1.25 -14.43 13.26
N LEU A 137 -0.78 -15.07 14.33
CA LEU A 137 -0.80 -16.53 14.51
C LEU A 137 -1.57 -17.01 15.75
N ASP A 138 -2.35 -16.13 16.39
CA ASP A 138 -3.12 -16.45 17.60
C ASP A 138 -4.56 -16.95 17.32
N GLY A 139 -4.95 -17.01 16.04
CA GLY A 139 -6.29 -17.38 15.62
C GLY A 139 -7.34 -16.28 15.75
N SER A 140 -6.98 -15.06 16.17
CA SER A 140 -7.94 -13.95 16.28
C SER A 140 -8.40 -13.39 14.92
N MET A 141 -7.70 -13.76 13.84
CA MET A 141 -7.95 -13.31 12.47
C MET A 141 -8.74 -14.33 11.63
N GLY A 142 -9.19 -15.44 12.23
CA GLY A 142 -9.95 -16.53 11.57
C GLY A 142 -11.40 -16.61 12.00
#